data_AF-A0AAP7NR28-F1
#
_entry.id   AF-A0AAP7NR28-F1
#
_cell.length_a   1.000
_cell.length_b   1.000
_cell.length_c   1.000
_cell.angle_alpha   90.00
_cell.angle_beta   90.00
_cell.angle_gamma   90.00
#
_symmetry.space_group_name_H-M   'P 1'
#
loop_
_entity.id
_entity.type
_entity.pdbx_description
1 polymer ?
#
loop_
_entity_poly.entity_id
_entity_poly.type
_entity_poly.pdbx_seq_one_letter_code
_entity_poly.pdbx_strand_id
1 'polypeptide(L)'
;MKQRLALAQSALEKLCARRGNAWYPIFHLAPPAGWMNDPNGLIYFNGRYHAFFQHHPASAYQGPMHWGHATSTDMLHWQHEPVALAPGDKYDRDGCFSGSAVDDDGVLSLIYTGHICLDDRGNDSIIREVQCLATSHDGIHFEKQGCVLTPPEGIMHFRDPKVWHEDGSWWMVIGARDASDNGQVLLYRGTSLRDWHLEHVLAHSAAGKSYMWECPDFFRCGNFHWLMFSPQGMPPSGYRFRNLFQSGVLAGSWKPGSVFALKGRFEELDYGHDFYAPQSMLAEDGRRIIMAWMNMWDSPVPTRSEAWAGCLTLPREVFERDGRLCQRPVREVESLRRKCQPLSPVRLQGLQLLTENVQAAELLVTWHTVDSHAEHYGVRLGDGLRLYVDNQAGRLVLWRYYPEEGLDGYRSVELPDTEYLTLRIFLDRSSVEVFVNDGEATLSSRIYPQADSRQLSLYAAHGDAILTDGTLWMLT
;
A
#
# COMPACT_ATOMS: atom_id res chain seq x y z
N MET A 1 13.78 -25.01 -7.50
CA MET A 1 12.62 -24.34 -6.89
C MET A 1 11.70 -25.26 -6.06
N LYS A 2 11.11 -26.34 -6.60
CA LYS A 2 10.10 -27.19 -5.91
C LYS A 2 10.43 -27.55 -4.44
N GLN A 3 11.65 -28.04 -4.17
CA GLN A 3 12.07 -28.38 -2.80
C GLN A 3 12.10 -27.15 -1.87
N ARG A 4 12.54 -25.99 -2.36
CA ARG A 4 12.60 -24.75 -1.58
C ARG A 4 11.20 -24.23 -1.25
N LEU A 5 10.25 -24.36 -2.18
CA LEU A 5 8.84 -24.06 -1.93
C LEU A 5 8.23 -24.99 -0.86
N ALA A 6 8.52 -26.29 -0.90
CA ALA A 6 8.06 -27.22 0.13
C ALA A 6 8.63 -26.89 1.53
N LEU A 7 9.91 -26.47 1.59
CA LEU A 7 10.53 -26.01 2.84
C LEU A 7 9.88 -24.71 3.35
N ALA A 8 9.64 -23.74 2.46
CA ALA A 8 8.95 -22.50 2.78
C ALA A 8 7.53 -22.76 3.32
N GLN A 9 6.77 -23.64 2.66
CA GLN A 9 5.44 -24.05 3.07
C GLN A 9 5.44 -24.71 4.45
N SER A 10 6.36 -25.65 4.69
CA SER A 10 6.49 -26.31 6.01
C SER A 10 6.90 -25.32 7.12
N ALA A 11 7.74 -24.33 6.81
CA ALA A 11 8.10 -23.29 7.76
C ALA A 11 6.90 -22.39 8.09
N LEU A 12 6.13 -22.00 7.07
CA LEU A 12 4.91 -21.21 7.21
C LEU A 12 3.87 -21.93 8.07
N GLU A 13 3.61 -23.21 7.81
CA GLU A 13 2.66 -24.01 8.61
C GLU A 13 3.02 -24.05 10.10
N LYS A 14 4.32 -24.20 10.43
CA LYS A 14 4.82 -24.16 11.81
C LYS A 14 4.67 -22.79 12.46
N LEU A 15 4.72 -21.72 11.67
CA LEU A 15 4.55 -20.36 12.15
C LEU A 15 3.07 -20.03 12.35
N CYS A 16 2.22 -20.42 11.40
CA CYS A 16 0.76 -20.34 11.47
C CYS A 16 0.19 -21.01 12.71
N ALA A 17 0.71 -22.20 13.08
CA ALA A 17 0.28 -22.92 14.27
C ALA A 17 0.49 -22.16 15.60
N ARG A 18 1.31 -21.10 15.59
CA ARG A 18 1.64 -20.26 16.75
C ARG A 18 1.20 -18.81 16.58
N ARG A 19 0.45 -18.49 15.51
CA ARG A 19 0.07 -17.11 15.21
C ARG A 19 -0.95 -16.59 16.23
N GLY A 20 -0.64 -15.45 16.84
CA GLY A 20 -1.58 -14.68 17.64
C GLY A 20 -2.63 -13.98 16.77
N ASN A 21 -3.80 -13.71 17.35
CA ASN A 21 -4.92 -13.10 16.63
C ASN A 21 -5.46 -11.84 17.31
N ALA A 22 -4.77 -11.30 18.33
CA ALA A 22 -5.23 -10.11 19.03
C ALA A 22 -5.30 -8.91 18.08
N TRP A 23 -4.34 -8.84 17.14
CA TRP A 23 -4.23 -7.76 16.17
C TRP A 23 -4.34 -8.21 14.71
N TYR A 24 -4.48 -9.51 14.45
CA TYR A 24 -4.61 -10.03 13.08
C TYR A 24 -5.86 -9.45 12.41
N PRO A 25 -5.74 -8.86 11.20
CA PRO A 25 -6.83 -8.15 10.56
C PRO A 25 -8.01 -9.08 10.24
N ILE A 26 -9.20 -8.49 10.24
CA ILE A 26 -10.44 -9.17 9.87
C ILE A 26 -10.65 -9.10 8.36
N PHE A 27 -10.40 -7.94 7.74
CA PHE A 27 -10.72 -7.71 6.33
C PHE A 27 -9.58 -7.17 5.46
N HIS A 28 -8.41 -6.88 6.06
CA HIS A 28 -7.20 -6.58 5.29
C HIS A 28 -6.43 -7.86 4.96
N LEU A 29 -5.83 -7.91 3.77
CA LEU A 29 -4.92 -9.01 3.40
C LEU A 29 -3.63 -8.92 4.22
N ALA A 30 -3.37 -9.94 5.03
CA ALA A 30 -2.14 -10.14 5.81
C ALA A 30 -1.53 -11.51 5.44
N PRO A 31 -0.24 -11.79 5.75
CA PRO A 31 0.29 -13.11 5.45
C PRO A 31 -0.31 -14.12 6.45
N PRO A 32 -0.49 -15.40 6.08
CA PRO A 32 -1.03 -16.41 7.01
C PRO A 32 -0.28 -16.46 8.33
N ALA A 33 1.04 -16.26 8.29
CA ALA A 33 1.96 -15.91 9.36
C ALA A 33 3.24 -15.38 8.70
N GLY A 34 4.22 -14.93 9.47
CA GLY A 34 5.49 -14.41 8.95
C GLY A 34 5.42 -12.94 8.52
N TRP A 35 6.50 -12.45 7.91
CA TRP A 35 6.60 -11.06 7.46
C TRP A 35 6.03 -10.89 6.06
N MET A 36 5.30 -9.80 5.83
CA MET A 36 5.02 -9.27 4.51
C MET A 36 5.39 -7.78 4.39
N ASN A 37 5.73 -7.37 3.17
CA ASN A 37 5.76 -5.97 2.77
C ASN A 37 4.98 -5.76 1.47
N ASP A 38 5.67 -5.37 0.40
CA ASP A 38 5.09 -4.80 -0.81
C ASP A 38 4.04 -5.73 -1.45
N PRO A 39 2.89 -5.21 -1.90
CA PRO A 39 2.05 -5.92 -2.86
C PRO A 39 2.81 -6.15 -4.16
N ASN A 40 2.69 -7.35 -4.70
CA ASN A 40 3.32 -7.76 -5.94
C ASN A 40 2.29 -8.43 -6.84
N GLY A 41 2.59 -8.47 -8.14
CA GLY A 41 1.80 -9.21 -9.12
C GLY A 41 0.28 -8.99 -9.08
N LEU A 42 -0.20 -7.80 -8.69
CA LEU A 42 -1.64 -7.53 -8.62
C LEU A 42 -2.26 -7.63 -10.03
N ILE A 43 -3.22 -8.52 -10.21
CA ILE A 43 -3.86 -8.76 -11.52
C ILE A 43 -5.22 -9.45 -11.38
N TYR A 44 -6.15 -9.17 -12.28
CA TYR A 44 -7.29 -10.05 -12.53
C TYR A 44 -6.95 -11.03 -13.65
N PHE A 45 -6.97 -12.33 -13.35
CA PHE A 45 -6.59 -13.41 -14.27
C PHE A 45 -7.51 -14.62 -14.07
N ASN A 46 -7.99 -15.20 -15.17
CA ASN A 46 -8.85 -16.40 -15.16
C ASN A 46 -9.99 -16.39 -14.14
N GLY A 47 -10.74 -15.27 -14.06
CA GLY A 47 -11.92 -15.18 -13.21
C GLY A 47 -11.64 -14.80 -11.75
N ARG A 48 -10.39 -14.49 -11.39
CA ARG A 48 -9.98 -14.20 -10.00
C ARG A 48 -9.03 -13.01 -9.95
N TYR A 49 -9.12 -12.27 -8.86
CA TYR A 49 -8.07 -11.33 -8.44
C TYR A 49 -6.95 -12.10 -7.78
N HIS A 50 -5.71 -11.85 -8.21
CA HIS A 50 -4.49 -12.38 -7.61
C HIS A 50 -3.76 -11.23 -6.91
N ALA A 51 -3.37 -11.47 -5.66
CA ALA A 51 -2.46 -10.60 -4.93
C ALA A 51 -1.27 -11.43 -4.47
N PHE A 52 -0.10 -11.10 -5.00
CA PHE A 52 1.16 -11.57 -4.47
C PHE A 52 1.72 -10.53 -3.52
N PHE A 53 2.72 -10.90 -2.74
CA PHE A 53 3.37 -9.97 -1.82
C PHE A 53 4.77 -10.47 -1.43
N GLN A 54 5.69 -9.53 -1.18
CA GLN A 54 6.97 -9.84 -0.56
C GLN A 54 6.74 -10.55 0.76
N HIS A 55 7.41 -11.69 0.97
CA HIS A 55 7.11 -12.58 2.08
C HIS A 55 8.36 -13.25 2.67
N HIS A 56 8.44 -13.33 4.00
CA HIS A 56 9.34 -14.23 4.70
C HIS A 56 8.53 -15.30 5.47
N PRO A 57 8.38 -16.51 4.92
CA PRO A 57 7.48 -17.54 5.49
C PRO A 57 7.99 -18.16 6.80
N ALA A 58 9.27 -18.00 7.12
CA ALA A 58 9.89 -18.64 8.28
C ALA A 58 9.98 -17.73 9.52
N SER A 59 9.68 -16.44 9.41
CA SER A 59 9.80 -15.49 10.52
C SER A 59 8.93 -14.25 10.31
N ALA A 60 8.48 -13.64 11.41
CA ALA A 60 7.82 -12.33 11.38
C ALA A 60 8.79 -11.15 11.20
N TYR A 61 10.09 -11.43 11.06
CA TYR A 61 11.11 -10.44 10.71
C TYR A 61 11.45 -10.52 9.23
N GLN A 62 12.04 -9.47 8.68
CA GLN A 62 12.60 -9.50 7.33
C GLN A 62 13.64 -10.63 7.18
N GLY A 63 13.83 -11.10 5.95
CA GLY A 63 14.74 -12.19 5.64
C GLY A 63 14.78 -12.47 4.14
N PRO A 64 15.18 -13.67 3.71
CA PRO A 64 15.17 -14.03 2.30
C PRO A 64 13.76 -13.92 1.69
N MET A 65 13.61 -12.99 0.76
CA MET A 65 12.30 -12.65 0.20
C MET A 65 11.78 -13.73 -0.75
N HIS A 66 10.54 -14.15 -0.48
CA HIS A 66 9.68 -15.00 -1.29
C HIS A 66 8.52 -14.16 -1.83
N TRP A 67 7.72 -14.73 -2.72
CA TRP A 67 6.39 -14.19 -3.03
C TRP A 67 5.32 -15.07 -2.39
N GLY A 68 4.60 -14.52 -1.42
CA GLY A 68 3.33 -15.09 -0.98
C GLY A 68 2.25 -14.85 -2.03
N HIS A 69 1.13 -15.58 -1.94
CA HIS A 69 0.06 -15.51 -2.93
C HIS A 69 -1.30 -15.70 -2.27
N ALA A 70 -2.27 -14.87 -2.66
CA ALA A 70 -3.67 -15.06 -2.35
C ALA A 70 -4.54 -14.77 -3.58
N THR A 71 -5.69 -15.42 -3.65
CA THR A 71 -6.70 -15.16 -4.69
C THR A 71 -8.04 -14.78 -4.09
N SER A 72 -8.83 -13.98 -4.81
CA SER A 72 -10.15 -13.54 -4.38
C SER A 72 -11.08 -13.35 -5.58
N THR A 73 -12.39 -13.42 -5.36
CA THR A 73 -13.41 -13.05 -6.36
C THR A 73 -13.91 -11.62 -6.18
N ASP A 74 -13.61 -10.96 -5.06
CA ASP A 74 -14.16 -9.65 -4.70
C ASP A 74 -13.11 -8.67 -4.11
N MET A 75 -11.83 -9.07 -4.09
CA MET A 75 -10.70 -8.34 -3.52
C MET A 75 -10.71 -8.21 -1.98
N LEU A 76 -11.61 -8.91 -1.29
CA LEU A 76 -11.79 -8.78 0.17
C LEU A 76 -11.69 -10.13 0.88
N HIS A 77 -12.39 -11.15 0.35
CA HIS A 77 -12.32 -12.50 0.88
C HIS A 77 -11.20 -13.24 0.15
N TRP A 78 -10.03 -13.29 0.79
CA TRP A 78 -8.82 -13.86 0.23
C TRP A 78 -8.64 -15.31 0.65
N GLN A 79 -8.40 -16.18 -0.33
CA GLN A 79 -7.89 -17.52 -0.15
C GLN A 79 -6.38 -17.49 -0.31
N HIS A 80 -5.65 -17.91 0.72
CA HIS A 80 -4.21 -18.07 0.61
C HIS A 80 -3.86 -19.29 -0.23
N GLU A 81 -3.01 -19.06 -1.23
CA GLU A 81 -2.46 -20.08 -2.10
C GLU A 81 -1.06 -20.48 -1.62
N PRO A 82 -0.47 -21.57 -2.15
CA PRO A 82 0.92 -21.89 -1.88
C PRO A 82 1.86 -20.72 -2.22
N VAL A 83 2.98 -20.63 -1.50
CA VAL A 83 4.06 -19.67 -1.83
C VAL A 83 4.43 -19.80 -3.31
N ALA A 84 4.42 -18.68 -4.04
CA ALA A 84 4.57 -18.68 -5.50
C ALA A 84 6.05 -18.77 -5.93
N LEU A 85 6.92 -17.96 -5.30
CA LEU A 85 8.35 -17.90 -5.62
C LEU A 85 9.20 -18.09 -4.37
N ALA A 86 10.26 -18.91 -4.48
CA ALA A 86 11.30 -19.04 -3.47
C ALA A 86 12.68 -18.68 -4.03
N PRO A 87 13.50 -17.90 -3.31
CA PRO A 87 14.85 -17.52 -3.73
C PRO A 87 15.78 -18.73 -3.77
N GLY A 88 16.93 -18.57 -4.43
CA GLY A 88 18.01 -19.55 -4.43
C GLY A 88 18.47 -20.01 -5.80
N ASP A 89 17.93 -19.47 -6.90
CA ASP A 89 18.48 -19.67 -8.23
C ASP A 89 19.58 -18.64 -8.51
N LYS A 90 20.32 -18.85 -9.61
CA LYS A 90 21.51 -18.05 -9.97
C LYS A 90 21.28 -16.53 -9.89
N TYR A 91 20.09 -16.07 -10.28
CA TYR A 91 19.76 -14.65 -10.42
C TYR A 91 18.99 -14.06 -9.23
N ASP A 92 18.50 -14.89 -8.29
CA ASP A 92 17.64 -14.47 -7.17
C ASP A 92 18.05 -15.14 -5.85
N ARG A 93 19.34 -15.48 -5.74
CA ARG A 93 19.90 -16.33 -4.68
C ARG A 93 19.51 -15.84 -3.29
N ASP A 94 19.52 -14.53 -3.07
CA ASP A 94 19.29 -13.91 -1.77
C ASP A 94 17.91 -13.25 -1.64
N GLY A 95 17.13 -13.17 -2.73
CA GLY A 95 15.75 -12.70 -2.68
C GLY A 95 15.04 -12.69 -4.03
N CYS A 96 13.75 -13.05 -4.02
CA CYS A 96 12.79 -12.72 -5.07
C CYS A 96 12.12 -11.40 -4.68
N PHE A 97 12.69 -10.27 -5.11
CA PHE A 97 12.22 -8.93 -4.78
C PHE A 97 10.97 -8.54 -5.60
N SER A 98 10.46 -7.34 -5.36
CA SER A 98 9.19 -6.86 -5.89
C SER A 98 9.14 -6.85 -7.43
N GLY A 99 7.91 -6.83 -7.93
CA GLY A 99 7.59 -6.95 -9.34
C GLY A 99 6.09 -7.00 -9.62
N SER A 100 5.74 -7.23 -10.88
CA SER A 100 4.38 -7.17 -11.40
C SER A 100 3.98 -8.43 -12.16
N ALA A 101 2.70 -8.54 -12.48
CA ALA A 101 2.12 -9.63 -13.24
C ALA A 101 1.42 -9.10 -14.48
N VAL A 102 1.45 -9.89 -15.55
CA VAL A 102 0.71 -9.66 -16.80
C VAL A 102 0.16 -10.98 -17.32
N ASP A 103 -0.95 -10.88 -18.05
CA ASP A 103 -1.47 -11.98 -18.85
C ASP A 103 -0.80 -11.95 -20.24
N ASP A 104 -0.03 -13.00 -20.55
CA ASP A 104 0.63 -13.20 -21.85
C ASP A 104 -0.11 -14.30 -22.60
N ASP A 105 -1.21 -13.93 -23.26
CA ASP A 105 -2.08 -14.82 -24.04
C ASP A 105 -2.55 -16.07 -23.27
N GLY A 106 -3.03 -15.89 -22.04
CA GLY A 106 -3.52 -16.96 -21.16
C GLY A 106 -2.42 -17.59 -20.30
N VAL A 107 -1.20 -17.04 -20.33
CA VAL A 107 -0.09 -17.44 -19.46
C VAL A 107 0.17 -16.34 -18.44
N LEU A 108 -0.12 -16.61 -17.18
CA LEU A 108 0.18 -15.67 -16.10
C LEU A 108 1.70 -15.56 -15.95
N SER A 109 2.22 -14.37 -16.22
CA SER A 109 3.64 -14.08 -16.26
C SER A 109 4.01 -13.07 -15.17
N LEU A 110 4.90 -13.48 -14.27
CA LEU A 110 5.45 -12.65 -13.19
C LEU A 110 6.81 -12.13 -13.63
N ILE A 111 6.96 -10.82 -13.68
CA ILE A 111 8.25 -10.17 -13.89
C ILE A 111 8.66 -9.54 -12.57
N TYR A 112 9.82 -9.95 -12.05
CA TYR A 112 10.26 -9.62 -10.69
C TYR A 112 11.76 -9.38 -10.63
N THR A 113 12.19 -8.71 -9.57
CA THR A 113 13.62 -8.46 -9.36
C THR A 113 14.29 -9.67 -8.71
N GLY A 114 15.31 -10.22 -9.34
CA GLY A 114 16.25 -11.14 -8.70
C GLY A 114 17.32 -10.36 -7.95
N HIS A 115 17.47 -10.63 -6.65
CA HIS A 115 18.42 -9.93 -5.77
C HIS A 115 19.56 -10.85 -5.33
N ILE A 116 20.79 -10.34 -5.38
CA ILE A 116 22.02 -11.01 -4.95
C ILE A 116 22.89 -10.03 -4.16
N CYS A 117 23.31 -10.43 -2.96
CA CYS A 117 24.38 -9.73 -2.23
C CYS A 117 25.74 -10.22 -2.75
N LEU A 118 26.66 -9.33 -3.12
CA LEU A 118 27.97 -9.71 -3.67
C LEU A 118 29.05 -9.86 -2.58
N ASP A 119 28.80 -9.40 -1.35
CA ASP A 119 29.60 -9.70 -0.15
C ASP A 119 28.74 -10.39 0.94
N ASP A 120 28.71 -9.84 2.15
CA ASP A 120 27.86 -10.25 3.26
C ASP A 120 26.37 -9.94 2.99
N ARG A 121 25.50 -10.82 3.49
CA ARG A 121 24.05 -10.62 3.37
C ARG A 121 23.60 -9.36 4.12
N GLY A 122 22.89 -8.48 3.42
CA GLY A 122 22.34 -7.25 3.98
C GLY A 122 23.22 -6.00 3.77
N ASN A 123 24.34 -6.10 3.07
CA ASN A 123 25.06 -4.93 2.60
C ASN A 123 24.53 -4.46 1.24
N ASP A 124 23.65 -3.45 1.27
CA ASP A 124 23.04 -2.87 0.08
C ASP A 124 24.01 -2.08 -0.81
N SER A 125 25.27 -1.89 -0.39
CA SER A 125 26.29 -1.17 -1.18
C SER A 125 26.95 -2.02 -2.26
N ILE A 126 26.89 -3.36 -2.16
CA ILE A 126 27.50 -4.28 -3.13
C ILE A 126 26.48 -5.36 -3.50
N ILE A 127 25.54 -4.99 -4.36
CA ILE A 127 24.43 -5.84 -4.79
C ILE A 127 24.44 -6.06 -6.30
N ARG A 128 23.61 -7.01 -6.74
CA ARG A 128 23.22 -7.14 -8.13
C ARG A 128 21.73 -7.40 -8.22
N GLU A 129 21.04 -6.50 -8.92
CA GLU A 129 19.62 -6.60 -9.20
C GLU A 129 19.41 -6.79 -10.71
N VAL A 130 18.61 -7.79 -11.08
CA VAL A 130 18.26 -8.11 -12.48
C VAL A 130 16.78 -8.42 -12.56
N GLN A 131 16.18 -8.31 -13.74
CA GLN A 131 14.76 -8.66 -13.92
C GLN A 131 14.64 -10.10 -14.40
N CYS A 132 13.81 -10.87 -13.71
CA CYS A 132 13.56 -12.28 -13.93
C CYS A 132 12.10 -12.51 -14.34
N LEU A 133 11.86 -13.59 -15.06
CA LEU A 133 10.53 -14.03 -15.48
C LEU A 133 10.17 -15.36 -14.79
N ALA A 134 8.92 -15.50 -14.37
CA ALA A 134 8.30 -16.76 -14.01
C ALA A 134 6.91 -16.87 -14.65
N THR A 135 6.49 -18.07 -15.03
CA THR A 135 5.24 -18.28 -15.77
C THR A 135 4.38 -19.36 -15.12
N SER A 136 3.06 -19.24 -15.26
CA SER A 136 2.08 -20.22 -14.80
C SER A 136 0.90 -20.32 -15.75
N HIS A 137 0.45 -21.55 -16.01
CA HIS A 137 -0.76 -21.81 -16.80
C HIS A 137 -2.02 -21.96 -15.94
N ASP A 138 -1.87 -22.37 -14.67
CA ASP A 138 -2.98 -22.54 -13.72
C ASP A 138 -3.14 -21.35 -12.77
N GLY A 139 -2.20 -20.40 -12.82
CA GLY A 139 -2.17 -19.21 -11.97
C GLY A 139 -1.67 -19.45 -10.54
N ILE A 140 -1.33 -20.69 -10.18
CA ILE A 140 -0.96 -21.13 -8.82
C ILE A 140 0.47 -21.68 -8.77
N HIS A 141 0.84 -22.53 -9.72
CA HIS A 141 2.15 -23.16 -9.78
C HIS A 141 3.02 -22.47 -10.83
N PHE A 142 4.14 -21.91 -10.39
CA PHE A 142 5.04 -21.13 -11.24
C PHE A 142 6.30 -21.90 -11.63
N GLU A 143 6.83 -21.58 -12.80
CA GLU A 143 8.13 -22.02 -13.28
C GLU A 143 9.02 -20.80 -13.57
N LYS A 144 10.20 -20.74 -12.96
CA LYS A 144 11.17 -19.67 -13.21
C LYS A 144 11.83 -19.87 -14.58
N GLN A 145 11.76 -18.82 -15.40
CA GLN A 145 12.33 -18.75 -16.74
C GLN A 145 13.73 -18.12 -16.76
N GLY A 146 14.17 -17.53 -15.64
CA GLY A 146 15.48 -16.90 -15.48
C GLY A 146 15.47 -15.40 -15.75
N CYS A 147 16.67 -14.81 -15.85
CA CYS A 147 16.88 -13.39 -16.14
C CYS A 147 16.45 -13.05 -17.57
N VAL A 148 15.70 -11.97 -17.72
CA VAL A 148 15.25 -11.39 -19.00
C VAL A 148 15.81 -9.99 -19.26
N LEU A 149 16.33 -9.31 -18.22
CA LEU A 149 16.93 -7.98 -18.37
C LEU A 149 17.97 -7.73 -17.28
N THR A 150 19.17 -7.29 -17.69
CA THR A 150 20.24 -6.83 -16.79
C THR A 150 20.28 -5.31 -16.74
N PRO A 151 20.78 -4.71 -15.64
CA PRO A 151 20.91 -3.26 -15.53
C PRO A 151 21.86 -2.70 -16.61
N PRO A 152 21.67 -1.44 -17.02
CA PRO A 152 22.70 -0.69 -17.75
C PRO A 152 24.03 -0.66 -16.97
N GLU A 153 25.13 -0.44 -17.68
CA GLU A 153 26.46 -0.35 -17.07
C GLU A 153 26.50 0.71 -15.96
N GLY A 154 27.07 0.34 -14.81
CA GLY A 154 27.22 1.23 -13.65
C GLY A 154 25.99 1.35 -12.74
N ILE A 155 24.84 0.74 -13.08
CA ILE A 155 23.64 0.73 -12.23
C ILE A 155 23.61 -0.54 -11.38
N MET A 156 23.52 -0.39 -10.05
CA MET A 156 23.42 -1.51 -9.09
C MET A 156 22.03 -1.66 -8.48
N HIS A 157 21.40 -0.54 -8.09
CA HIS A 157 19.99 -0.54 -7.68
C HIS A 157 19.14 -0.44 -8.95
N PHE A 158 18.40 -1.50 -9.25
CA PHE A 158 17.66 -1.70 -10.49
C PHE A 158 16.54 -2.70 -10.26
N ARG A 159 15.39 -2.21 -9.78
CA ARG A 159 14.34 -3.08 -9.23
C ARG A 159 12.92 -2.58 -9.43
N ASP A 160 12.00 -3.49 -9.11
CA ASP A 160 10.56 -3.33 -9.03
C ASP A 160 9.89 -3.05 -10.40
N PRO A 161 9.99 -4.00 -11.36
CA PRO A 161 9.47 -3.81 -12.71
C PRO A 161 7.94 -3.79 -12.73
N LYS A 162 7.35 -2.75 -13.33
CA LYS A 162 5.94 -2.74 -13.75
C LYS A 162 5.85 -2.92 -15.25
N VAL A 163 5.14 -3.97 -15.68
CA VAL A 163 4.92 -4.30 -17.09
C VAL A 163 3.47 -4.02 -17.51
N TRP A 164 3.27 -3.59 -18.76
CA TRP A 164 1.96 -3.53 -19.42
C TRP A 164 2.10 -3.70 -20.94
N HIS A 165 0.99 -3.97 -21.61
CA HIS A 165 0.91 -4.05 -23.06
C HIS A 165 0.05 -2.90 -23.60
N GLU A 166 0.57 -2.14 -24.56
CA GLU A 166 -0.11 -0.98 -25.16
C GLU A 166 0.40 -0.76 -26.59
N ASP A 167 -0.53 -0.50 -27.52
CA ASP A 167 -0.24 -0.24 -28.94
C ASP A 167 0.65 -1.32 -29.61
N GLY A 168 0.41 -2.59 -29.27
CA GLY A 168 1.11 -3.74 -29.85
C GLY A 168 2.57 -3.86 -29.41
N SER A 169 2.93 -3.27 -28.27
CA SER A 169 4.25 -3.41 -27.65
C SER A 169 4.14 -3.66 -26.16
N TRP A 170 5.10 -4.42 -25.64
CA TRP A 170 5.30 -4.54 -24.21
C TRP A 170 6.09 -3.34 -23.72
N TRP A 171 5.70 -2.81 -22.57
CA TRP A 171 6.37 -1.70 -21.92
C TRP A 171 6.72 -2.08 -20.49
N MET A 172 7.82 -1.55 -19.99
CA MET A 172 8.25 -1.77 -18.62
C MET A 172 8.85 -0.50 -18.04
N VAL A 173 8.45 -0.17 -16.81
CA VAL A 173 9.16 0.81 -15.99
C VAL A 173 9.89 0.13 -14.85
N ILE A 174 11.09 0.61 -14.52
CA ILE A 174 11.96 0.05 -13.46
C ILE A 174 12.60 1.19 -12.68
N GLY A 175 12.64 1.06 -11.35
CA GLY A 175 13.33 1.99 -10.47
C GLY A 175 14.83 1.76 -10.52
N ALA A 176 15.60 2.84 -10.63
CA ALA A 176 17.06 2.76 -10.63
C ALA A 176 17.71 3.90 -9.85
N ARG A 177 18.94 3.67 -9.40
CA ARG A 177 19.83 4.71 -8.85
C ARG A 177 20.93 4.99 -9.86
N ASP A 178 21.06 6.25 -10.28
CA ASP A 178 22.10 6.66 -11.20
C ASP A 178 23.48 6.76 -10.54
N ALA A 179 24.53 6.95 -11.35
CA ALA A 179 25.91 7.06 -10.87
C ALA A 179 26.18 8.34 -10.05
N SER A 180 25.24 9.30 -10.06
CA SER A 180 25.30 10.54 -9.28
C SER A 180 24.43 10.48 -8.01
N ASP A 181 24.04 9.28 -7.60
CA ASP A 181 23.25 9.03 -6.39
C ASP A 181 21.83 9.63 -6.44
N ASN A 182 21.19 9.61 -7.61
CA ASN A 182 19.81 10.07 -7.78
C ASN A 182 18.88 8.95 -8.22
N GLY A 183 17.67 8.94 -7.66
CA GLY A 183 16.60 8.04 -8.07
C GLY A 183 16.08 8.41 -9.46
N GLN A 184 15.81 7.42 -10.29
CA GLN A 184 15.23 7.57 -11.62
C GLN A 184 14.33 6.38 -11.95
N VAL A 185 13.45 6.56 -12.93
CA VAL A 185 12.65 5.48 -13.52
C VAL A 185 13.03 5.35 -14.98
N LEU A 186 13.44 4.15 -15.36
CA LEU A 186 13.81 3.80 -16.73
C LEU A 186 12.59 3.24 -17.45
N LEU A 187 12.40 3.62 -18.72
CA LEU A 187 11.37 3.07 -19.60
C LEU A 187 12.00 2.11 -20.61
N TYR A 188 11.46 0.92 -20.71
CA TYR A 188 11.83 -0.10 -21.68
C TYR A 188 10.65 -0.45 -22.58
N ARG A 189 10.97 -0.87 -23.80
CA ARG A 189 10.03 -1.41 -24.78
C ARG A 189 10.48 -2.81 -25.19
N GLY A 190 9.54 -3.70 -25.41
CA GLY A 190 9.79 -5.07 -25.85
C GLY A 190 8.80 -5.57 -26.89
N THR A 191 9.28 -6.52 -27.70
CA THR A 191 8.45 -7.31 -28.61
C THR A 191 7.88 -8.57 -27.95
N SER A 192 8.46 -8.96 -26.81
CA SER A 192 8.02 -10.06 -25.95
C SER A 192 8.48 -9.78 -24.52
N LEU A 193 8.03 -10.58 -23.55
CA LEU A 193 8.50 -10.49 -22.16
C LEU A 193 9.99 -10.87 -21.96
N ARG A 194 10.70 -11.26 -23.03
CA ARG A 194 12.10 -11.69 -23.00
C ARG A 194 13.04 -10.78 -23.80
N ASP A 195 12.50 -9.80 -24.51
CA ASP A 195 13.25 -8.90 -25.39
C ASP A 195 12.96 -7.46 -24.98
N TRP A 196 13.94 -6.80 -24.34
CA TRP A 196 13.78 -5.48 -23.76
C TRP A 196 14.85 -4.52 -24.27
N HIS A 197 14.40 -3.38 -24.81
CA HIS A 197 15.24 -2.28 -25.28
C HIS A 197 14.99 -1.05 -24.41
N LEU A 198 16.06 -0.45 -23.90
CA LEU A 198 15.95 0.81 -23.16
C LEU A 198 15.54 1.91 -24.12
N GLU A 199 14.43 2.59 -23.81
CA GLU A 199 13.95 3.74 -24.58
C GLU A 199 14.64 5.02 -24.08
N HIS A 200 14.38 5.38 -22.82
CA HIS A 200 14.96 6.54 -22.16
C HIS A 200 14.67 6.51 -20.64
N VAL A 201 15.25 7.47 -19.91
CA VAL A 201 14.86 7.78 -18.54
C VAL A 201 13.49 8.46 -18.56
N LEU A 202 12.45 7.82 -18.03
CA LEU A 202 11.08 8.32 -18.03
C LEU A 202 10.96 9.59 -17.15
N ALA A 203 11.55 9.52 -15.97
CA ALA A 203 11.58 10.60 -15.00
C ALA A 203 12.76 10.39 -14.05
N HIS A 204 13.26 11.48 -13.47
CA HIS A 204 14.42 11.46 -12.58
C HIS A 204 14.27 12.46 -11.45
N SER A 205 14.92 12.16 -10.34
CA SER A 205 15.03 13.03 -9.19
C SER A 205 15.94 14.22 -9.52
N ALA A 206 15.62 15.37 -8.93
CA ALA A 206 16.56 16.48 -8.90
C ALA A 206 17.73 16.14 -7.95
N ALA A 207 18.92 16.66 -8.27
CA ALA A 207 20.15 16.35 -7.54
C ALA A 207 19.97 16.48 -6.02
N GLY A 208 20.26 15.40 -5.28
CA GLY A 208 20.22 15.36 -3.82
C GLY A 208 18.82 15.43 -3.19
N LYS A 209 17.74 15.23 -3.96
CA LYS A 209 16.36 15.21 -3.42
C LYS A 209 15.86 13.83 -3.03
N SER A 210 16.34 12.80 -3.71
CA SER A 210 15.98 11.40 -3.47
C SER A 210 16.96 10.53 -4.25
N TYR A 211 17.45 9.46 -3.61
CA TYR A 211 18.50 8.60 -4.14
C TYR A 211 17.98 7.31 -4.79
N MET A 212 16.72 6.94 -4.57
CA MET A 212 16.11 5.76 -5.18
C MET A 212 14.60 5.93 -5.25
N TRP A 213 14.01 5.53 -6.38
CA TRP A 213 12.55 5.48 -6.57
C TRP A 213 12.12 4.02 -6.69
N GLU A 214 11.57 3.46 -5.62
CA GLU A 214 11.11 2.06 -5.56
C GLU A 214 9.69 1.93 -6.10
N CYS A 215 9.32 0.70 -6.46
CA CYS A 215 7.96 0.32 -6.85
C CYS A 215 7.30 1.28 -7.86
N PRO A 216 7.95 1.62 -9.00
CA PRO A 216 7.31 2.44 -10.00
C PRO A 216 6.12 1.71 -10.63
N ASP A 217 5.05 2.46 -10.85
CA ASP A 217 3.89 2.05 -11.62
C ASP A 217 3.49 3.20 -12.55
N PHE A 218 3.09 2.88 -13.77
CA PHE A 218 2.79 3.86 -14.80
C PHE A 218 1.49 3.51 -15.51
N PHE A 219 0.47 4.36 -15.33
CA PHE A 219 -0.86 4.09 -15.87
C PHE A 219 -1.61 5.37 -16.23
N ARG A 220 -2.56 5.23 -17.15
CA ARG A 220 -3.50 6.28 -17.49
C ARG A 220 -4.68 6.29 -16.51
N CYS A 221 -5.06 7.48 -16.06
CA CYS A 221 -6.30 7.71 -15.31
C CYS A 221 -6.81 9.13 -15.59
N GLY A 222 -8.07 9.22 -16.05
CA GLY A 222 -8.64 10.47 -16.55
C GLY A 222 -7.83 11.04 -17.72
N ASN A 223 -7.44 12.31 -17.59
CA ASN A 223 -6.72 13.05 -18.63
C ASN A 223 -5.18 12.92 -18.55
N PHE A 224 -4.65 12.21 -17.56
CA PHE A 224 -3.21 12.15 -17.30
C PHE A 224 -2.66 10.72 -17.34
N HIS A 225 -1.36 10.64 -17.57
CA HIS A 225 -0.55 9.51 -17.14
C HIS A 225 0.02 9.82 -15.76
N TRP A 226 -0.02 8.84 -14.88
CA TRP A 226 0.47 8.94 -13.52
C TRP A 226 1.66 8.01 -13.37
N LEU A 227 2.80 8.58 -12.98
CA LEU A 227 3.95 7.82 -12.48
C LEU A 227 3.84 7.76 -10.97
N MET A 228 3.43 6.60 -10.45
CA MET A 228 3.39 6.27 -9.03
C MET A 228 4.71 5.62 -8.62
N PHE A 229 5.27 5.99 -7.47
CA PHE A 229 6.53 5.43 -6.97
C PHE A 229 6.75 5.78 -5.50
N SER A 230 7.74 5.12 -4.90
CA SER A 230 8.16 5.28 -3.51
C SER A 230 9.58 5.89 -3.43
N PRO A 231 9.72 7.23 -3.35
CA PRO A 231 11.02 7.87 -3.26
C PRO A 231 11.65 7.73 -1.87
N GLN A 232 12.91 7.28 -1.84
CA GLN A 232 13.74 7.25 -0.65
C GLN A 232 14.62 8.50 -0.52
N GLY A 233 14.83 8.98 0.71
CA GLY A 233 15.72 10.11 1.01
C GLY A 233 15.11 11.50 0.86
N MET A 234 13.79 11.62 0.67
CA MET A 234 13.12 12.92 0.66
C MET A 234 13.08 13.53 2.08
N PRO A 235 13.54 14.77 2.28
CA PRO A 235 13.48 15.41 3.58
C PRO A 235 12.05 15.82 3.94
N PRO A 236 11.65 15.76 5.23
CA PRO A 236 10.38 16.27 5.69
C PRO A 236 10.25 17.78 5.44
N SER A 237 9.04 18.23 5.10
CA SER A 237 8.75 19.65 4.86
C SER A 237 7.42 20.05 5.48
N GLY A 238 7.46 20.68 6.66
CA GLY A 238 6.25 21.00 7.42
C GLY A 238 5.50 19.72 7.79
N TYR A 239 4.25 19.60 7.33
CA TYR A 239 3.40 18.40 7.51
C TYR A 239 3.54 17.37 6.38
N ARG A 240 4.32 17.66 5.33
CA ARG A 240 4.54 16.75 4.21
C ARG A 240 5.76 15.88 4.43
N PHE A 241 5.75 14.71 3.82
CA PHE A 241 6.87 13.78 3.78
C PHE A 241 7.36 13.37 5.18
N ARG A 242 6.42 13.02 6.07
CA ARG A 242 6.70 12.78 7.49
C ARG A 242 7.10 11.34 7.82
N ASN A 243 6.81 10.40 6.93
CA ASN A 243 7.27 9.00 7.06
C ASN A 243 8.77 8.90 6.74
N LEU A 244 9.42 7.78 7.06
CA LEU A 244 10.82 7.59 6.65
C LEU A 244 10.98 7.71 5.13
N PHE A 245 10.09 7.03 4.40
CA PHE A 245 9.96 7.13 2.94
C PHE A 245 8.50 7.37 2.56
N GLN A 246 8.30 7.94 1.39
CA GLN A 246 6.96 8.34 0.92
C GLN A 246 6.52 7.45 -0.23
N SER A 247 5.22 7.47 -0.51
CA SER A 247 4.65 6.96 -1.76
C SER A 247 3.71 7.99 -2.33
N GLY A 248 3.83 8.24 -3.63
CA GLY A 248 3.12 9.32 -4.28
C GLY A 248 3.15 9.22 -5.78
N VAL A 249 2.73 10.30 -6.43
CA VAL A 249 2.59 10.35 -7.88
C VAL A 249 3.16 11.62 -8.49
N LEU A 250 3.61 11.49 -9.74
CA LEU A 250 3.81 12.58 -10.68
C LEU A 250 2.77 12.46 -11.80
N ALA A 251 2.05 13.56 -12.06
CA ALA A 251 1.15 13.65 -13.20
C ALA A 251 1.90 14.07 -14.46
N GLY A 252 1.40 13.68 -15.62
CA GLY A 252 1.89 14.21 -16.88
C GLY A 252 1.12 13.70 -18.09
N SER A 253 1.68 13.95 -19.26
CA SER A 253 1.15 13.45 -20.53
C SER A 253 2.23 12.63 -21.21
N TRP A 254 1.86 11.44 -21.67
CA TRP A 254 2.74 10.54 -22.39
C TRP A 254 1.98 9.83 -23.51
N LYS A 255 2.74 9.42 -24.52
CA LYS A 255 2.34 8.47 -25.55
C LYS A 255 3.58 7.68 -25.98
N PRO A 256 3.42 6.46 -26.51
CA PRO A 256 4.51 5.71 -27.10
C PRO A 256 5.44 6.56 -27.99
N GLY A 257 6.75 6.46 -27.75
CA GLY A 257 7.79 7.17 -28.49
C GLY A 257 7.96 8.67 -28.15
N SER A 258 7.30 9.17 -27.10
CA SER A 258 7.47 10.54 -26.62
C SER A 258 8.05 10.60 -25.20
N VAL A 259 8.57 11.77 -24.83
CA VAL A 259 9.02 12.05 -23.46
C VAL A 259 7.79 12.25 -22.56
N PHE A 260 7.87 11.79 -21.31
CA PHE A 260 6.83 12.06 -20.31
C PHE A 260 6.84 13.54 -19.91
N ALA A 261 5.82 14.28 -20.38
CA ALA A 261 5.67 15.69 -20.11
C ALA A 261 5.04 15.89 -18.72
N LEU A 262 5.90 16.03 -17.70
CA LEU A 262 5.50 16.24 -16.31
C LEU A 262 4.61 17.48 -16.14
N LYS A 263 3.62 17.36 -15.26
CA LYS A 263 2.75 18.44 -14.81
C LYS A 263 2.70 18.45 -13.28
N GLY A 264 3.01 19.61 -12.72
CA GLY A 264 2.99 19.80 -11.27
C GLY A 264 4.20 19.18 -10.56
N ARG A 265 3.99 18.86 -9.28
CA ARG A 265 5.02 18.34 -8.37
C ARG A 265 4.60 16.96 -7.87
N PHE A 266 5.51 16.29 -7.17
CA PHE A 266 5.20 15.06 -6.47
C PHE A 266 4.13 15.30 -5.39
N GLU A 267 3.08 14.48 -5.40
CA GLU A 267 1.99 14.50 -4.42
C GLU A 267 1.89 13.15 -3.71
N GLU A 268 1.76 13.18 -2.38
CA GLU A 268 1.62 11.96 -1.56
C GLU A 268 0.26 11.32 -1.85
N LEU A 269 0.23 9.99 -1.94
CA LEU A 269 -1.00 9.23 -2.12
C LEU A 269 -1.76 9.05 -0.80
N ASP A 270 -1.03 8.92 0.30
CA ASP A 270 -1.60 8.71 1.62
C ASP A 270 -0.79 9.51 2.64
N TYR A 271 -1.49 10.18 3.54
CA TYR A 271 -0.91 11.07 4.53
C TYR A 271 -0.83 10.43 5.91
N GLY A 272 -1.16 9.15 6.04
CA GLY A 272 -1.05 8.40 7.28
C GLY A 272 0.37 7.99 7.64
N HIS A 273 0.51 7.30 8.77
CA HIS A 273 1.81 6.83 9.27
C HIS A 273 2.36 5.65 8.47
N ASP A 274 1.48 4.86 7.85
CA ASP A 274 1.79 3.52 7.38
C ASP A 274 1.20 3.30 5.99
N PHE A 275 1.96 3.69 4.96
CA PHE A 275 1.60 3.48 3.55
C PHE A 275 2.87 3.48 2.71
N TYR A 276 3.21 2.35 2.10
CA TYR A 276 4.42 2.21 1.28
C TYR A 276 4.24 1.23 0.12
N ALA A 277 5.10 1.35 -0.90
CA ALA A 277 5.17 0.45 -2.05
C ALA A 277 3.81 0.13 -2.72
N PRO A 278 2.98 1.12 -3.07
CA PRO A 278 1.71 0.86 -3.74
C PRO A 278 1.93 0.20 -5.10
N GLN A 279 1.04 -0.71 -5.48
CA GLN A 279 0.97 -1.29 -6.82
C GLN A 279 -0.47 -1.20 -7.33
N SER A 280 -0.65 -1.01 -8.64
CA SER A 280 -1.95 -0.95 -9.29
C SER A 280 -2.24 -2.14 -10.19
N MET A 281 -3.53 -2.42 -10.38
CA MET A 281 -4.05 -3.37 -11.36
C MET A 281 -5.29 -2.82 -12.07
N LEU A 282 -5.65 -3.43 -13.19
CA LEU A 282 -7.01 -3.31 -13.73
C LEU A 282 -7.88 -4.39 -13.08
N ALA A 283 -9.03 -3.97 -12.57
CA ALA A 283 -10.10 -4.88 -12.22
C ALA A 283 -10.81 -5.42 -13.47
N GLU A 284 -11.62 -6.46 -13.30
CA GLU A 284 -12.42 -7.08 -14.38
C GLU A 284 -13.26 -6.05 -15.14
N ASP A 285 -13.79 -5.05 -14.43
CA ASP A 285 -14.63 -4.00 -14.99
C ASP A 285 -13.85 -2.77 -15.50
N GLY A 286 -12.52 -2.87 -15.58
CA GLY A 286 -11.66 -1.81 -16.10
C GLY A 286 -11.32 -0.70 -15.10
N ARG A 287 -11.80 -0.74 -13.86
CA ARG A 287 -11.35 0.19 -12.81
C ARG A 287 -9.88 -0.02 -12.51
N ARG A 288 -9.16 1.07 -12.26
CA ARG A 288 -7.79 1.04 -11.74
C ARG A 288 -7.85 0.92 -10.23
N ILE A 289 -7.33 -0.18 -9.69
CA ILE A 289 -7.31 -0.46 -8.26
C ILE A 289 -5.88 -0.39 -7.76
N ILE A 290 -5.63 0.27 -6.63
CA ILE A 290 -4.35 0.23 -5.94
C ILE A 290 -4.46 -0.44 -4.58
N MET A 291 -3.40 -1.11 -4.18
CA MET A 291 -3.17 -1.59 -2.82
C MET A 291 -1.75 -1.22 -2.43
N ALA A 292 -1.49 -1.00 -1.14
CA ALA A 292 -0.16 -0.65 -0.63
C ALA A 292 0.16 -1.46 0.62
N TRP A 293 1.44 -1.60 0.95
CA TRP A 293 1.85 -2.12 2.24
C TRP A 293 1.53 -1.10 3.33
N MET A 294 0.71 -1.51 4.31
CA MET A 294 0.30 -0.68 5.44
C MET A 294 1.27 -0.85 6.61
N ASN A 295 2.48 -0.31 6.42
CA ASN A 295 3.48 -0.14 7.45
C ASN A 295 4.53 0.87 6.98
N MET A 296 5.47 1.24 7.85
CA MET A 296 6.68 1.95 7.47
C MET A 296 7.92 1.33 8.13
N TRP A 297 9.07 1.44 7.49
CA TRP A 297 10.31 0.78 7.94
C TRP A 297 10.79 1.21 9.34
N ASP A 298 10.52 2.45 9.73
CA ASP A 298 10.86 3.01 11.05
C ASP A 298 9.76 2.78 12.11
N SER A 299 8.59 2.27 11.72
CA SER A 299 7.50 2.02 12.66
C SER A 299 7.71 0.72 13.45
N PRO A 300 7.49 0.72 14.78
CA PRO A 300 7.39 -0.48 15.58
C PRO A 300 6.38 -1.50 15.00
N VAL A 301 6.72 -2.79 15.10
CA VAL A 301 5.87 -3.89 14.61
C VAL A 301 5.60 -4.90 15.74
N PRO A 302 4.74 -4.56 16.72
CA PRO A 302 4.37 -5.42 17.86
C PRO A 302 3.91 -6.83 17.49
N THR A 303 3.23 -6.95 16.35
CA THR A 303 2.67 -8.20 15.81
C THR A 303 3.71 -9.27 15.54
N ARG A 304 5.01 -8.92 15.47
CA ARG A 304 6.11 -9.89 15.44
C ARG A 304 6.05 -10.90 16.59
N SER A 305 5.60 -10.46 17.77
CA SER A 305 5.39 -11.34 18.92
C SER A 305 4.27 -12.37 18.69
N GLU A 306 3.32 -12.06 17.81
CA GLU A 306 2.23 -12.93 17.36
C GLU A 306 2.60 -13.75 16.12
N ALA A 307 3.89 -13.81 15.75
CA ALA A 307 4.39 -14.58 14.62
C ALA A 307 3.89 -14.14 13.22
N TRP A 308 3.39 -12.91 13.08
CA TRP A 308 3.04 -12.31 11.78
C TRP A 308 3.41 -10.83 11.74
N ALA A 309 3.59 -10.24 10.56
CA ALA A 309 3.90 -8.82 10.43
C ALA A 309 3.50 -8.29 9.05
N GLY A 310 2.95 -7.08 9.03
CA GLY A 310 2.49 -6.41 7.80
C GLY A 310 1.08 -6.84 7.36
N CYS A 311 0.43 -5.95 6.63
CA CYS A 311 -0.81 -6.17 5.90
C CYS A 311 -0.87 -5.17 4.73
N LEU A 312 -1.75 -5.41 3.77
CA LEU A 312 -2.07 -4.45 2.73
C LEU A 312 -3.21 -3.53 3.19
N THR A 313 -3.27 -2.33 2.60
CA THR A 313 -4.46 -1.47 2.68
C THR A 313 -5.66 -2.16 2.04
N LEU A 314 -6.85 -1.62 2.28
CA LEU A 314 -8.02 -1.87 1.43
C LEU A 314 -7.65 -1.65 -0.05
N PRO A 315 -8.25 -2.41 -0.97
CA PRO A 315 -8.22 -2.07 -2.38
C PRO A 315 -8.91 -0.72 -2.60
N ARG A 316 -8.24 0.18 -3.31
CA ARG A 316 -8.74 1.54 -3.58
C ARG A 316 -8.91 1.76 -5.07
N GLU A 317 -10.11 2.11 -5.48
CA GLU A 317 -10.34 2.63 -6.82
C GLU A 317 -9.71 4.02 -6.94
N VAL A 318 -8.91 4.23 -7.98
CA VAL A 318 -8.31 5.53 -8.28
C VAL A 318 -9.01 6.19 -9.46
N PHE A 319 -9.26 7.48 -9.34
CA PHE A 319 -9.92 8.28 -10.36
C PHE A 319 -9.34 9.69 -10.38
N GLU A 320 -9.50 10.38 -11.50
CA GLU A 320 -9.06 11.76 -11.64
C GLU A 320 -10.21 12.73 -11.36
N ARG A 321 -9.98 13.72 -10.51
CA ARG A 321 -10.90 14.83 -10.25
C ARG A 321 -10.10 16.12 -10.14
N ASP A 322 -10.44 17.10 -10.98
CA ASP A 322 -9.84 18.44 -10.99
C ASP A 322 -8.29 18.44 -11.05
N GLY A 323 -7.71 17.55 -11.84
CA GLY A 323 -6.27 17.42 -12.01
C GLY A 323 -5.55 16.68 -10.87
N ARG A 324 -6.30 16.07 -9.94
CA ARG A 324 -5.75 15.29 -8.81
C ARG A 324 -6.13 13.83 -8.96
N LEU A 325 -5.23 12.95 -8.53
CA LEU A 325 -5.53 11.53 -8.39
C LEU A 325 -6.19 11.30 -7.03
N CYS A 326 -7.49 11.02 -7.05
CA CYS A 326 -8.30 10.69 -5.88
C CYS A 326 -8.40 9.18 -5.70
N GLN A 327 -8.67 8.75 -4.46
CA GLN A 327 -8.77 7.34 -4.11
C GLN A 327 -9.95 7.10 -3.19
N ARG A 328 -10.76 6.08 -3.48
CA ARG A 328 -11.84 5.62 -2.60
C ARG A 328 -11.77 4.12 -2.42
N PRO A 329 -12.28 3.56 -1.30
CA PRO A 329 -12.39 2.11 -1.16
C PRO A 329 -13.20 1.55 -2.33
N VAL A 330 -12.81 0.37 -2.82
CA VAL A 330 -13.62 -0.34 -3.82
C VAL A 330 -15.04 -0.57 -3.30
N ARG A 331 -16.05 -0.45 -4.17
CA ARG A 331 -17.47 -0.61 -3.78
C ARG A 331 -17.77 -1.98 -3.14
N GLU A 332 -16.95 -2.98 -3.44
CA GLU A 332 -17.03 -4.32 -2.90
C GLU A 332 -16.98 -4.31 -1.35
N VAL A 333 -16.32 -3.33 -0.70
CA VAL A 333 -16.21 -3.25 0.77
C VAL A 333 -17.56 -3.16 1.46
N GLU A 334 -18.59 -2.69 0.75
CA GLU A 334 -19.95 -2.63 1.28
C GLU A 334 -20.53 -4.01 1.57
N SER A 335 -20.00 -5.07 0.93
CA SER A 335 -20.37 -6.46 1.20
C SER A 335 -19.94 -6.94 2.59
N LEU A 336 -19.00 -6.26 3.24
CA LEU A 336 -18.55 -6.55 4.60
C LEU A 336 -19.52 -6.00 5.65
N ARG A 337 -20.39 -5.05 5.29
CA ARG A 337 -21.34 -4.41 6.21
C ARG A 337 -22.29 -5.45 6.80
N ARG A 338 -22.48 -5.40 8.12
CA ARG A 338 -23.46 -6.19 8.87
C ARG A 338 -24.42 -5.26 9.62
N LYS A 339 -24.32 -5.22 10.95
CA LYS A 339 -25.18 -4.41 11.81
C LYS A 339 -24.98 -2.94 11.45
N CYS A 340 -26.05 -2.29 11.00
CA CYS A 340 -26.12 -0.86 10.71
C CYS A 340 -26.66 -0.11 11.93
N GLN A 341 -26.02 0.99 12.29
CA GLN A 341 -26.42 1.91 13.34
C GLN A 341 -26.34 3.35 12.79
N PRO A 342 -27.48 3.91 12.32
CA PRO A 342 -27.55 5.31 11.93
C PRO A 342 -27.27 6.23 13.13
N LEU A 343 -26.60 7.35 12.89
CA LEU A 343 -26.31 8.39 13.86
C LEU A 343 -27.17 9.61 13.52
N SER A 344 -28.06 10.00 14.44
CA SER A 344 -28.90 11.18 14.22
C SER A 344 -28.06 12.46 14.25
N PRO A 345 -28.49 13.51 13.52
CA PRO A 345 -27.87 14.82 13.61
C PRO A 345 -27.80 15.28 15.08
N VAL A 346 -26.65 15.77 15.52
CA VAL A 346 -26.42 16.15 16.91
C VAL A 346 -25.43 17.29 17.02
N ARG A 347 -25.74 18.26 17.89
CA ARG A 347 -24.76 19.23 18.40
C ARG A 347 -24.08 18.60 19.62
N LEU A 348 -22.89 18.08 19.41
CA LEU A 348 -22.13 17.32 20.39
C LEU A 348 -21.35 18.25 21.32
N GLN A 349 -21.46 18.00 22.62
CA GLN A 349 -20.61 18.56 23.67
C GLN A 349 -20.06 17.41 24.50
N GLY A 350 -18.74 17.34 24.70
CA GLY A 350 -18.12 16.25 25.44
C GLY A 350 -18.08 14.95 24.62
N LEU A 351 -18.47 13.83 25.23
CA LEU A 351 -18.28 12.49 24.68
C LEU A 351 -19.62 11.80 24.37
N GLN A 352 -19.73 11.19 23.20
CA GLN A 352 -20.82 10.29 22.85
C GLN A 352 -20.28 8.92 22.48
N LEU A 353 -20.59 7.93 23.32
CA LEU A 353 -20.27 6.53 23.08
C LEU A 353 -21.07 5.98 21.90
N LEU A 354 -20.39 5.36 20.94
CA LEU A 354 -21.03 4.63 19.83
C LEU A 354 -21.10 3.13 20.11
N THR A 355 -20.00 2.53 20.60
CA THR A 355 -19.92 1.13 21.02
C THR A 355 -18.82 0.92 22.05
N GLU A 356 -19.05 0.04 23.02
CA GLU A 356 -18.09 -0.30 24.09
C GLU A 356 -16.88 -1.07 23.59
N ASN A 357 -17.04 -1.84 22.51
CA ASN A 357 -15.97 -2.64 21.94
C ASN A 357 -16.17 -2.79 20.43
N VAL A 358 -15.20 -2.30 19.65
CA VAL A 358 -15.14 -2.49 18.21
C VAL A 358 -13.89 -3.26 17.80
N GLN A 359 -14.11 -4.31 17.02
CA GLN A 359 -13.04 -5.12 16.41
C GLN A 359 -12.83 -4.73 14.95
N ALA A 360 -13.92 -4.62 14.20
CA ALA A 360 -13.94 -4.14 12.83
C ALA A 360 -15.22 -3.32 12.56
N ALA A 361 -15.07 -2.14 11.99
CA ALA A 361 -16.19 -1.27 11.66
C ALA A 361 -15.89 -0.33 10.49
N GLU A 362 -16.95 0.10 9.82
CA GLU A 362 -16.97 1.26 8.95
C GLU A 362 -17.79 2.36 9.63
N LEU A 363 -17.22 3.55 9.77
CA LEU A 363 -17.91 4.73 10.28
C LEU A 363 -17.88 5.82 9.20
N LEU A 364 -19.07 6.18 8.72
CA LEU A 364 -19.27 7.34 7.87
C LEU A 364 -19.82 8.48 8.73
N VAL A 365 -19.19 9.64 8.71
CA VAL A 365 -19.65 10.83 9.44
C VAL A 365 -19.49 12.07 8.58
N THR A 366 -20.45 12.99 8.70
CA THR A 366 -20.39 14.32 8.07
C THR A 366 -20.50 15.39 9.14
N TRP A 367 -19.48 16.23 9.23
CA TRP A 367 -19.41 17.35 10.17
C TRP A 367 -19.72 18.66 9.44
N HIS A 368 -20.50 19.53 10.05
CA HIS A 368 -20.66 20.91 9.59
C HIS A 368 -19.52 21.76 10.19
N THR A 369 -18.50 22.05 9.40
CA THR A 369 -17.23 22.63 9.87
C THR A 369 -17.40 24.07 10.34
N VAL A 370 -18.22 24.87 9.64
CA VAL A 370 -18.40 26.31 9.89
C VAL A 370 -19.06 26.60 11.24
N ASP A 371 -20.05 25.78 11.64
CA ASP A 371 -20.76 25.94 12.92
C ASP A 371 -20.24 25.00 14.03
N SER A 372 -19.08 24.36 13.81
CA SER A 372 -18.39 23.57 14.82
C SER A 372 -17.26 24.39 15.45
N HIS A 373 -17.44 24.80 16.71
CA HIS A 373 -16.56 25.73 17.40
C HIS A 373 -15.70 25.10 18.50
N ALA A 374 -15.83 23.79 18.72
CA ALA A 374 -14.90 23.03 19.55
C ALA A 374 -13.46 23.21 19.06
N GLU A 375 -12.49 23.27 19.99
CA GLU A 375 -11.07 23.35 19.62
C GLU A 375 -10.68 22.08 18.85
N HIS A 376 -11.07 20.91 19.37
CA HIS A 376 -10.93 19.60 18.74
C HIS A 376 -12.26 18.84 18.73
N TYR A 377 -12.61 18.22 17.61
CA TYR A 377 -13.75 17.33 17.53
C TYR A 377 -13.53 16.21 16.51
N GLY A 378 -14.13 15.05 16.74
CA GLY A 378 -14.01 13.91 15.84
C GLY A 378 -14.28 12.57 16.53
N VAL A 379 -13.45 11.58 16.21
CA VAL A 379 -13.61 10.18 16.60
C VAL A 379 -12.41 9.74 17.45
N ARG A 380 -12.67 8.94 18.49
CA ARG A 380 -11.62 8.26 19.26
C ARG A 380 -11.91 6.77 19.44
N LEU A 381 -10.86 5.96 19.48
CA LEU A 381 -10.91 4.55 19.86
C LEU A 381 -10.05 4.35 21.12
N GLY A 382 -10.74 4.18 22.25
CA GLY A 382 -10.10 4.21 23.57
C GLY A 382 -9.28 5.48 23.75
N ASP A 383 -8.12 5.34 24.38
CA ASP A 383 -7.15 6.42 24.56
C ASP A 383 -6.03 6.41 23.50
N GLY A 384 -5.96 5.35 22.68
CA GLY A 384 -4.82 5.12 21.80
C GLY A 384 -4.96 5.64 20.36
N LEU A 385 -6.16 6.03 19.93
CA LEU A 385 -6.39 6.60 18.60
C LEU A 385 -7.36 7.78 18.68
N ARG A 386 -7.01 8.89 18.01
CA ARG A 386 -7.91 10.02 17.74
C ARG A 386 -7.80 10.46 16.29
N LEU A 387 -8.94 10.64 15.63
CA LEU A 387 -9.07 11.33 14.35
C LEU A 387 -9.92 12.57 14.58
N TYR A 388 -9.37 13.76 14.40
CA TYR A 388 -10.06 14.99 14.78
C TYR A 388 -9.73 16.17 13.89
N VAL A 389 -10.70 17.07 13.77
CA VAL A 389 -10.46 18.42 13.26
C VAL A 389 -9.81 19.24 14.37
N ASP A 390 -8.69 19.85 14.05
CA ASP A 390 -8.04 20.89 14.83
C ASP A 390 -8.38 22.26 14.22
N ASN A 391 -9.31 22.97 14.87
CA ASN A 391 -9.77 24.27 14.39
C ASN A 391 -8.72 25.38 14.57
N GLN A 392 -7.77 25.23 15.50
CA GLN A 392 -6.70 26.21 15.66
C GLN A 392 -5.65 26.07 14.56
N ALA A 393 -5.32 24.83 14.19
CA ALA A 393 -4.37 24.54 13.14
C ALA A 393 -4.98 24.54 11.72
N GLY A 394 -6.31 24.42 11.60
CA GLY A 394 -7.01 24.23 10.33
C GLY A 394 -6.67 22.89 9.68
N ARG A 395 -6.66 21.81 10.45
CA ARG A 395 -6.18 20.48 9.99
C ARG A 395 -7.08 19.34 10.43
N LEU A 396 -7.14 18.29 9.62
CA LEU A 396 -7.60 16.97 10.06
C LEU A 396 -6.40 16.16 10.53
N VAL A 397 -6.40 15.74 11.79
CA VAL A 397 -5.29 15.08 12.46
C VAL A 397 -5.65 13.64 12.79
N LEU A 398 -4.79 12.70 12.39
CA LEU A 398 -4.80 11.31 12.81
C LEU A 398 -3.66 11.09 13.80
N TRP A 399 -3.98 10.88 15.07
CA TRP A 399 -3.03 10.68 16.16
C TRP A 399 -3.15 9.27 16.73
N ARG A 400 -2.01 8.63 16.99
CA ARG A 400 -1.92 7.32 17.65
C ARG A 400 -1.00 7.41 18.88
N TYR A 401 -1.36 6.69 19.94
CA TYR A 401 -0.63 6.65 21.20
C TYR A 401 -0.75 5.27 21.86
N TYR A 402 0.29 4.45 21.69
CA TYR A 402 0.45 3.13 22.29
C TYR A 402 1.88 3.05 22.87
N PRO A 403 2.13 3.66 24.05
CA PRO A 403 3.49 3.78 24.61
C PRO A 403 4.11 2.43 24.95
N GLU A 404 3.29 1.45 25.35
CA GLU A 404 3.73 0.07 25.59
C GLU A 404 4.32 -0.59 24.33
N GLU A 405 3.85 -0.14 23.16
CA GLU A 405 4.28 -0.61 21.84
C GLU A 405 5.29 0.34 21.18
N GLY A 406 5.75 1.38 21.90
CA GLY A 406 6.69 2.37 21.39
C GLY A 406 6.11 3.30 20.31
N LEU A 407 4.79 3.47 20.24
CA LEU A 407 4.13 4.26 19.22
C LEU A 407 3.53 5.54 19.81
N ASP A 408 4.01 6.68 19.33
CA ASP A 408 3.40 7.99 19.55
C ASP A 408 3.66 8.85 18.33
N GLY A 409 2.62 9.50 17.82
CA GLY A 409 2.78 10.44 16.72
C GLY A 409 1.46 10.78 16.07
N TYR A 410 1.48 11.89 15.34
CA TYR A 410 0.36 12.29 14.50
C TYR A 410 0.78 12.46 13.05
N ARG A 411 -0.21 12.37 12.20
CA ARG A 411 -0.20 12.83 10.82
C ARG A 411 -1.40 13.72 10.60
N SER A 412 -1.34 14.56 9.57
CA SER A 412 -2.45 15.45 9.30
C SER A 412 -2.47 15.92 7.87
N VAL A 413 -3.68 16.23 7.40
CA VAL A 413 -3.92 16.95 6.15
C VAL A 413 -4.52 18.31 6.47
N GLU A 414 -4.37 19.24 5.53
CA GLU A 414 -5.09 20.51 5.61
C GLU A 414 -6.59 20.24 5.62
N LEU A 415 -7.33 20.95 6.47
CA LEU A 415 -8.77 20.84 6.51
C LEU A 415 -9.32 21.42 5.19
N PRO A 416 -10.12 20.67 4.42
CA PRO A 416 -10.74 21.21 3.21
C PRO A 416 -11.58 22.44 3.53
N ASP A 417 -11.49 23.47 2.69
CA ASP A 417 -12.32 24.67 2.77
C ASP A 417 -13.73 24.38 2.25
N THR A 418 -14.46 23.55 2.99
CA THR A 418 -15.81 23.08 2.67
C THR A 418 -16.71 23.21 3.89
N GLU A 419 -17.98 23.58 3.67
CA GLU A 419 -19.01 23.67 4.72
C GLU A 419 -19.23 22.32 5.43
N TYR A 420 -19.09 21.23 4.67
CA TYR A 420 -19.23 19.86 5.15
C TYR A 420 -17.93 19.09 4.97
N LEU A 421 -17.51 18.39 6.02
CA LEU A 421 -16.41 17.42 5.99
C LEU A 421 -16.98 16.02 6.14
N THR A 422 -16.87 15.21 5.09
CA THR A 422 -17.27 13.80 5.13
C THR A 422 -16.05 12.91 5.33
N LEU A 423 -16.10 12.07 6.36
CA LEU A 423 -15.06 11.09 6.68
C LEU A 423 -15.65 9.69 6.61
N ARG A 424 -15.05 8.84 5.78
CA ARG A 424 -15.33 7.41 5.74
C ARG A 424 -14.15 6.67 6.36
N ILE A 425 -14.37 6.06 7.52
CA ILE A 425 -13.33 5.53 8.40
C ILE A 425 -13.51 4.01 8.49
N PHE A 426 -12.46 3.26 8.23
CA PHE A 426 -12.41 1.81 8.41
C PHE A 426 -11.51 1.50 9.58
N LEU A 427 -12.05 0.84 10.59
CA LEU A 427 -11.33 0.33 11.75
C LEU A 427 -11.23 -1.18 11.60
N ASP A 428 -10.02 -1.72 11.79
CA ASP A 428 -9.76 -3.15 11.94
C ASP A 428 -9.04 -3.39 13.28
N ARG A 429 -8.70 -4.64 13.60
CA ARG A 429 -8.06 -4.98 14.87
C ARG A 429 -6.77 -4.23 15.11
N SER A 430 -6.01 -3.91 14.07
CA SER A 430 -4.74 -3.19 14.21
C SER A 430 -4.47 -2.15 13.14
N SER A 431 -5.52 -1.61 12.53
CA SER A 431 -5.40 -0.54 11.55
C SER A 431 -6.60 0.41 11.55
N VAL A 432 -6.35 1.61 11.06
CA VAL A 432 -7.36 2.58 10.68
C VAL A 432 -7.03 3.13 9.29
N GLU A 433 -8.04 3.21 8.42
CA GLU A 433 -7.97 3.93 7.15
C GLU A 433 -9.05 5.00 7.11
N VAL A 434 -8.69 6.21 6.70
CA VAL A 434 -9.58 7.37 6.64
C VAL A 434 -9.62 7.88 5.21
N PHE A 435 -10.82 8.02 4.64
CA PHE A 435 -11.05 8.61 3.32
C PHE A 435 -11.83 9.92 3.50
N VAL A 436 -11.24 11.02 3.04
CA VAL A 436 -11.76 12.38 3.21
C VAL A 436 -12.48 12.83 1.94
N ASN A 437 -13.71 13.36 2.07
CA ASN A 437 -14.48 13.98 0.98
C ASN A 437 -14.53 13.16 -0.33
N ASP A 438 -14.82 11.86 -0.22
CA ASP A 438 -14.80 10.91 -1.33
C ASP A 438 -13.44 10.90 -2.07
N GLY A 439 -12.35 10.83 -1.31
CA GLY A 439 -11.02 10.54 -1.84
C GLY A 439 -10.11 11.73 -2.13
N GLU A 440 -10.38 12.91 -1.57
CA GLU A 440 -9.48 14.08 -1.66
C GLU A 440 -8.17 13.88 -0.90
N ALA A 441 -8.22 13.10 0.17
CA ALA A 441 -7.08 12.66 0.95
C ALA A 441 -7.38 11.31 1.60
N THR A 442 -6.33 10.54 1.85
CA THR A 442 -6.41 9.31 2.63
C THR A 442 -5.37 9.30 3.74
N LEU A 443 -5.67 8.64 4.85
CA LEU A 443 -4.73 8.42 5.96
C LEU A 443 -4.83 6.98 6.45
N SER A 444 -3.75 6.21 6.33
CA SER A 444 -3.62 4.84 6.84
C SER A 444 -2.65 4.75 8.00
N SER A 445 -3.02 4.06 9.07
CA SER A 445 -2.14 3.87 10.22
C SER A 445 -2.39 2.54 10.90
N ARG A 446 -1.29 1.90 11.32
CA ARG A 446 -1.31 0.81 12.28
C ARG A 446 -1.59 1.35 13.67
N ILE A 447 -2.45 0.65 14.39
CA ILE A 447 -2.88 0.92 15.75
C ILE A 447 -2.87 -0.38 16.54
N TYR A 448 -2.71 -0.34 17.85
CA TYR A 448 -2.57 -1.56 18.67
C TYR A 448 -3.45 -1.50 19.93
N PRO A 449 -4.78 -1.30 19.78
CA PRO A 449 -5.67 -1.24 20.93
C PRO A 449 -5.75 -2.59 21.65
N GLN A 450 -5.61 -2.54 22.98
CA GLN A 450 -5.86 -3.67 23.86
C GLN A 450 -7.35 -4.03 23.90
N ALA A 451 -7.68 -5.23 24.35
CA ALA A 451 -9.05 -5.76 24.30
C ALA A 451 -10.09 -4.91 25.06
N ASP A 452 -9.67 -4.26 26.16
CA ASP A 452 -10.47 -3.35 26.99
C ASP A 452 -10.46 -1.89 26.51
N SER A 453 -9.60 -1.56 25.54
CA SER A 453 -9.36 -0.19 25.07
C SER A 453 -9.93 0.04 23.67
N ARG A 454 -11.12 -0.52 23.40
CA ARG A 454 -11.79 -0.53 22.10
C ARG A 454 -13.13 0.18 22.09
N GLN A 455 -13.31 1.10 23.03
CA GLN A 455 -14.48 1.96 23.07
C GLN A 455 -14.42 2.97 21.92
N LEU A 456 -15.40 2.93 21.00
CA LEU A 456 -15.50 3.88 19.90
C LEU A 456 -16.45 5.00 20.29
N SER A 457 -16.00 6.25 20.19
CA SER A 457 -16.80 7.42 20.57
C SER A 457 -16.59 8.58 19.62
N LEU A 458 -17.63 9.41 19.49
CA LEU A 458 -17.49 10.77 18.99
C LEU A 458 -17.16 11.70 20.15
N TYR A 459 -16.43 12.78 19.89
CA TYR A 459 -16.14 13.79 20.91
C TYR A 459 -16.06 15.21 20.35
N ALA A 460 -16.30 16.18 21.24
CA ALA A 460 -16.04 17.60 21.07
C ALA A 460 -15.43 18.16 22.36
N ALA A 461 -14.25 18.79 22.25
CA ALA A 461 -13.49 19.33 23.37
C ALA A 461 -13.49 20.87 23.32
N HIS A 462 -13.69 21.49 24.49
CA HIS A 462 -13.64 22.95 24.67
C HIS A 462 -14.58 23.74 23.74
N GLY A 463 -15.76 23.18 23.46
CA GLY A 463 -16.81 23.81 22.66
C GLY A 463 -17.79 22.75 22.18
N ASP A 464 -18.45 23.01 21.06
CA ASP A 464 -19.40 22.10 20.44
C ASP A 464 -19.11 21.86 18.96
N ALA A 465 -19.54 20.70 18.46
CA ALA A 465 -19.41 20.33 17.06
C ALA A 465 -20.73 19.76 16.53
N ILE A 466 -21.05 20.02 15.27
CA ILE A 466 -22.29 19.57 14.65
C ILE A 466 -22.01 18.39 13.73
N LEU A 467 -22.47 17.21 14.14
CA LEU A 467 -22.62 16.07 13.25
C LEU A 467 -23.96 16.21 12.52
N THR A 468 -23.94 16.28 11.19
CA THR A 468 -25.17 16.43 10.39
C THR A 468 -25.72 15.10 9.92
N ASP A 469 -24.85 14.12 9.71
CA ASP A 469 -25.23 12.76 9.35
C ASP A 469 -24.11 11.79 9.75
N GLY A 470 -24.49 10.53 9.98
CA GLY A 470 -23.51 9.48 10.15
C GLY A 470 -24.12 8.10 10.22
N THR A 471 -23.31 7.09 9.97
CA THR A 471 -23.71 5.69 10.11
C THR A 471 -22.51 4.84 10.48
N LEU A 472 -22.71 3.94 11.44
CA LEU A 472 -21.75 2.93 11.85
C LEU A 472 -22.21 1.56 11.35
N TRP A 473 -21.34 0.84 10.65
CA TRP A 473 -21.51 -0.56 10.30
C TRP A 473 -20.46 -1.41 11.01
N MET A 474 -20.89 -2.51 11.63
CA MET A 474 -19.96 -3.57 12.01
C MET A 474 -19.56 -4.35 10.77
N LEU A 475 -18.27 -4.67 10.64
CA LEU A 475 -17.73 -5.43 9.50
C LEU A 475 -17.36 -6.87 9.91
N THR A 476 -17.28 -7.76 8.94
CA THR A 476 -16.86 -9.18 9.12
C THR A 476 -15.87 -9.60 8.07
#